data_AF-A0A662UUU6-F1
#
_entry.id   AF-A0A662UUU6-F1
#
_cell.length_a   1.000
_cell.length_b   1.000
_cell.length_c   1.000
_cell.angle_alpha   90.00
_cell.angle_beta   90.00
_cell.angle_gamma   90.00
#
_symmetry.space_group_name_H-M   'P 1'
#
loop_
_entity.id
_entity.type
_entity.pdbx_description
1 polymer ?
#
loop_
_entity_poly.entity_id
_entity_poly.type
_entity_poly.pdbx_seq_one_letter_code
_entity_poly.pdbx_strand_id
1 'polypeptide(L)'
;MKAISPVIATVIIVAVAIAIAVAVAFWMTGITGTFTRYEKLEITTAYATGDQTSGWTVTLKVKNTGPSDATIDDIYINGMPLTEYTNTVTSVSYTCGTPTTTNVIGPTASISIPVKSGETATIVLSIAGDTFTSGQTIEIKLHTAAGYEYPRQITLP
;
A
#
# COMPACT_ATOMS: atom_id res chain seq x y z
N MET A 1 29.54 -58.47 13.54
CA MET A 1 28.67 -57.29 13.42
C MET A 1 27.31 -57.62 14.03
N LYS A 2 26.85 -56.91 15.07
CA LYS A 2 25.49 -57.11 15.60
C LYS A 2 24.50 -56.35 14.71
N ALA A 3 23.58 -57.07 14.09
CA ALA A 3 22.50 -56.46 13.32
C ALA A 3 21.46 -55.86 14.27
N ILE A 4 20.94 -54.67 13.92
CA ILE A 4 19.79 -54.08 14.62
C ILE A 4 18.61 -55.01 14.39
N SER A 5 17.86 -55.33 15.45
CA SER A 5 16.68 -56.19 15.34
C SER A 5 15.70 -55.57 14.33
N PRO A 6 15.11 -56.37 13.41
CA PRO A 6 14.12 -55.88 12.44
C PRO A 6 12.99 -55.07 13.08
N VAL A 7 12.60 -55.42 14.30
CA VAL A 7 11.56 -54.71 15.08
C VAL A 7 12.04 -53.34 15.56
N ILE A 8 13.32 -53.21 15.92
CA ILE A 8 13.89 -51.93 16.35
C ILE A 8 14.03 -50.99 15.16
N ALA A 9 14.39 -51.52 14.00
CA ALA A 9 14.50 -50.74 12.77
C ALA A 9 13.16 -50.12 12.37
N THR A 10 12.05 -50.87 12.44
CA THR A 10 10.73 -50.35 12.07
C THR A 10 10.26 -49.26 13.03
N VAL A 11 10.51 -49.39 14.33
CA VAL A 11 10.16 -48.36 15.33
C VAL A 11 10.91 -47.05 15.06
N ILE A 12 12.21 -47.12 14.77
CA ILE A 12 13.02 -45.93 14.47
C ILE A 12 12.51 -45.25 13.19
N ILE A 13 12.25 -46.02 12.14
CA ILE A 13 11.78 -45.48 10.85
C ILE A 13 10.42 -44.80 11.04
N VAL A 14 9.47 -45.42 11.73
CA VAL A 14 8.14 -44.84 11.96
C VAL A 14 8.25 -43.57 12.82
N ALA A 15 9.06 -43.59 13.88
CA ALA A 15 9.25 -42.42 14.73
C ALA A 15 9.86 -41.23 13.98
N VAL A 16 10.91 -41.46 13.18
CA VAL A 16 11.55 -40.42 12.37
C VAL A 16 10.60 -39.92 11.28
N ALA A 17 9.84 -40.82 10.65
CA ALA A 17 8.86 -40.44 9.63
C ALA A 17 7.78 -39.51 10.19
N ILE A 18 7.24 -39.81 11.36
CA ILE A 18 6.25 -38.94 12.03
C ILE A 18 6.90 -37.60 12.40
N ALA A 19 8.10 -37.61 12.97
CA ALA A 19 8.80 -36.39 13.36
C ALA A 19 9.04 -35.45 12.16
N ILE A 20 9.49 -35.98 11.03
CA ILE A 20 9.71 -35.19 9.80
C ILE A 20 8.38 -34.69 9.25
N ALA A 21 7.33 -35.53 9.21
CA ALA A 21 6.03 -35.11 8.71
C ALA A 21 5.45 -33.92 9.47
N VAL A 22 5.55 -33.94 10.81
CA VAL A 22 5.10 -32.84 11.67
C VAL A 22 5.95 -31.58 11.45
N ALA A 23 7.27 -31.72 11.35
CA ALA A 23 8.17 -30.59 11.08
C ALA A 23 7.85 -29.90 9.75
N VAL A 24 7.62 -30.68 8.69
CA VAL A 24 7.26 -30.14 7.37
C VAL A 24 5.87 -29.50 7.41
N ALA A 25 4.89 -30.10 8.10
CA ALA A 25 3.55 -29.52 8.22
C ALA A 25 3.56 -28.15 8.91
N PHE A 26 4.30 -27.99 10.00
CA PHE A 26 4.44 -26.69 10.66
C PHE A 26 5.22 -25.68 9.82
N TRP A 27 6.25 -26.12 9.11
CA TRP A 27 7.01 -25.26 8.20
C TRP A 27 6.13 -24.71 7.07
N MET A 28 5.32 -25.58 6.43
CA MET A 28 4.39 -25.15 5.37
C MET A 28 3.30 -24.20 5.89
N THR A 29 2.81 -24.42 7.12
CA THR A 29 1.83 -23.53 7.75
C THR A 29 2.44 -22.14 8.00
N GLY A 30 3.69 -22.08 8.47
CA GLY A 30 4.42 -20.82 8.67
C GLY A 30 4.61 -20.03 7.39
N ILE A 31 4.96 -20.70 6.28
CA ILE A 31 5.13 -20.08 4.96
C ILE A 31 3.80 -19.54 4.42
N THR A 32 2.72 -20.31 4.56
CA THR A 32 1.38 -19.92 4.09
C THR A 32 0.89 -18.66 4.80
N GLY A 33 1.22 -18.50 6.09
CA GLY A 33 0.88 -17.29 6.87
C GLY A 33 1.51 -16.01 6.32
N THR A 34 2.72 -16.09 5.74
CA THR A 34 3.39 -14.92 5.13
C THR A 34 2.80 -14.57 3.77
N PHE A 35 2.47 -15.57 2.94
CA PHE A 35 1.95 -15.32 1.59
C PHE A 35 0.46 -14.95 1.54
N THR A 36 -0.31 -15.24 2.60
CA THR A 36 -1.73 -14.88 2.69
C THR A 36 -1.96 -13.46 3.22
N ARG A 37 -0.94 -12.83 3.82
CA ARG A 37 -0.97 -11.46 4.30
C ARG A 37 -0.34 -10.53 3.27
N TYR A 38 -1.15 -10.09 2.32
CA TYR A 38 -0.77 -9.08 1.34
C TYR A 38 -1.65 -7.85 1.49
N GLU A 39 -1.09 -6.69 1.19
CA GLU A 39 -1.86 -5.48 0.94
C GLU A 39 -2.31 -5.44 -0.51
N LYS A 40 -3.45 -4.78 -0.76
CA LYS A 40 -3.91 -4.51 -2.12
C LYS A 40 -4.74 -3.24 -2.12
N LEU A 41 -4.12 -2.13 -2.52
CA LEU A 41 -4.83 -0.88 -2.71
C LEU A 41 -5.42 -0.78 -4.12
N GLU A 42 -6.63 -0.23 -4.20
CA GLU A 42 -7.31 0.06 -5.46
C GLU A 42 -7.77 1.52 -5.47
N ILE A 43 -7.34 2.27 -6.47
CA ILE A 43 -7.77 3.66 -6.68
C ILE A 43 -9.12 3.63 -7.39
N THR A 44 -10.19 3.58 -6.61
CA THR A 44 -11.58 3.51 -7.09
C THR A 44 -12.07 4.77 -7.79
N THR A 45 -11.51 5.93 -7.45
CA THR A 45 -11.88 7.22 -8.04
C THR A 45 -10.67 8.13 -8.03
N ALA A 46 -10.43 8.83 -9.13
CA ALA A 46 -9.38 9.82 -9.25
C ALA A 46 -9.82 10.91 -10.25
N TYR A 47 -9.85 12.16 -9.80
CA TYR A 47 -10.20 13.29 -10.64
C TYR A 47 -9.53 14.57 -10.12
N ALA A 48 -9.41 15.56 -10.99
CA ALA A 48 -8.94 16.89 -10.65
C ALA A 48 -10.07 17.91 -10.86
N THR A 49 -10.12 18.92 -9.99
CA THR A 49 -10.95 20.11 -10.15
C THR A 49 -10.08 21.35 -9.99
N GLY A 50 -10.62 22.52 -10.33
CA GLY A 50 -9.89 23.79 -10.22
C GLY A 50 -9.48 24.34 -11.58
N ASP A 51 -8.57 25.31 -11.56
CA ASP A 51 -8.11 26.04 -12.75
C ASP A 51 -6.68 26.57 -12.55
N GLN A 52 -6.06 27.07 -13.62
CA GLN A 52 -4.69 27.63 -13.57
C GLN A 52 -4.54 28.85 -12.66
N THR A 53 -5.61 29.56 -12.33
CA THR A 53 -5.55 30.80 -11.52
C THR A 53 -5.67 30.50 -10.03
N SER A 54 -6.54 29.56 -9.68
CA SER A 54 -6.92 29.17 -8.33
C SER A 54 -6.17 27.94 -7.82
N GLY A 55 -5.51 27.20 -8.73
CA GLY A 55 -4.86 25.94 -8.46
C GLY A 55 -5.74 24.73 -8.74
N TRP A 56 -5.11 23.56 -8.66
CA TRP A 56 -5.71 22.26 -8.92
C TRP A 56 -5.95 21.51 -7.61
N THR A 57 -7.11 20.88 -7.49
CA THR A 57 -7.45 19.98 -6.39
C THR A 57 -7.60 18.58 -6.94
N VAL A 58 -6.65 17.71 -6.63
CA VAL A 58 -6.63 16.32 -7.09
C VAL A 58 -7.19 15.43 -6.00
N THR A 59 -8.33 14.79 -6.25
CA THR A 59 -8.99 13.89 -5.30
C THR A 59 -8.81 12.45 -5.73
N LEU A 60 -8.24 11.62 -4.85
CA LEU A 60 -8.12 10.17 -5.00
C LEU A 60 -8.92 9.46 -3.90
N LYS A 61 -9.64 8.42 -4.28
CA LYS A 61 -10.37 7.55 -3.37
C LYS A 61 -9.81 6.14 -3.48
N VAL A 62 -9.13 5.71 -2.43
CA VAL A 62 -8.32 4.49 -2.39
C VAL A 62 -8.97 3.50 -1.44
N LYS A 63 -9.22 2.28 -1.89
CA LYS A 63 -9.78 1.20 -1.08
C LYS A 63 -8.75 0.12 -0.88
N ASN A 64 -8.57 -0.34 0.36
CA ASN A 64 -7.81 -1.54 0.61
C ASN A 64 -8.70 -2.78 0.43
N THR A 65 -8.45 -3.52 -0.64
CA THR A 65 -9.14 -4.78 -0.97
C THR A 65 -8.35 -6.01 -0.54
N GLY A 66 -7.15 -5.81 0.01
CA GLY A 66 -6.29 -6.88 0.51
C GLY A 66 -6.65 -7.32 1.93
N PRO A 67 -6.22 -8.52 2.35
CA PRO A 67 -6.44 -9.06 3.69
C PRO A 67 -5.59 -8.40 4.79
N SER A 68 -4.57 -7.62 4.42
CA SER A 68 -3.71 -6.89 5.38
C SER A 68 -3.86 -5.38 5.25
N ASP A 69 -3.66 -4.70 6.36
CA ASP A 69 -3.61 -3.24 6.41
C ASP A 69 -2.44 -2.72 5.56
N ALA A 70 -2.63 -1.56 4.94
CA ALA A 70 -1.64 -0.89 4.11
C ALA A 70 -1.37 0.50 4.67
N THR A 71 -0.14 0.98 4.54
CA THR A 71 0.22 2.35 4.92
C THR A 71 0.85 3.02 3.71
N ILE A 72 0.23 4.10 3.24
CA ILE A 72 0.83 4.95 2.20
C ILE A 72 1.82 5.88 2.91
N ASP A 73 3.07 5.79 2.50
CA ASP A 73 4.20 6.53 3.09
C ASP A 73 4.76 7.62 2.17
N ASP A 74 4.52 7.52 0.86
CA ASP A 74 4.91 8.51 -0.12
C ASP A 74 3.89 8.67 -1.25
N ILE A 75 3.89 9.84 -1.87
CA ILE A 75 3.12 10.14 -3.07
C ILE A 75 4.03 10.83 -4.07
N TYR A 76 3.94 10.40 -5.33
CA TYR A 76 4.71 10.91 -6.45
C TYR A 76 3.79 11.57 -7.47
N ILE A 77 4.26 12.64 -8.07
CA ILE A 77 3.63 13.31 -9.21
C ILE A 77 4.62 13.25 -10.37
N ASN A 78 4.23 12.64 -11.50
CA ASN A 78 5.07 12.43 -12.68
C ASN A 78 6.46 11.83 -12.36
N GLY A 79 6.52 10.92 -11.38
CA GLY A 79 7.76 10.25 -10.96
C GLY A 79 8.64 11.04 -9.99
N MET A 80 8.27 12.26 -9.60
CA MET A 80 8.97 13.01 -8.55
C MET A 80 8.20 12.95 -7.22
N PRO A 81 8.86 12.74 -6.08
CA PRO A 81 8.19 12.68 -4.78
C PRO A 81 7.66 14.06 -4.37
N LEU A 82 6.60 14.08 -3.56
CA LEU A 82 5.96 15.32 -3.09
C LEU A 82 6.90 16.29 -2.38
N THR A 83 7.94 15.77 -1.72
CA THR A 83 8.95 16.57 -1.02
C THR A 83 9.71 17.52 -1.95
N GLU A 84 9.78 17.22 -3.25
CA GLU A 84 10.42 18.08 -4.25
C GLU A 84 9.46 19.19 -4.74
N TYR A 85 8.16 19.08 -4.49
CA TYR A 85 7.13 20.04 -4.90
C TYR A 85 6.80 21.08 -3.81
N THR A 86 7.81 21.52 -3.05
CA THR A 86 7.65 22.37 -1.84
C THR A 86 6.85 23.66 -2.05
N ASN A 87 6.92 24.27 -3.24
CA ASN A 87 6.19 25.50 -3.58
C ASN A 87 4.97 25.25 -4.50
N THR A 88 4.88 24.05 -5.06
CA THR A 88 3.84 23.67 -6.03
C THR A 88 2.69 22.94 -5.33
N VAL A 89 2.96 22.09 -4.34
CA VAL A 89 1.91 21.40 -3.58
C VAL A 89 1.72 22.13 -2.27
N THR A 90 0.55 22.72 -2.06
CA THR A 90 0.28 23.54 -0.87
C THR A 90 -0.13 22.70 0.32
N SER A 91 -0.86 21.61 0.10
CA SER A 91 -1.26 20.69 1.16
C SER A 91 -1.68 19.33 0.62
N VAL A 92 -1.52 18.31 1.47
CA VAL A 92 -2.12 17.00 1.31
C VAL A 92 -3.10 16.80 2.45
N SER A 93 -4.35 16.54 2.15
CA SER A 93 -5.34 16.18 3.16
C SER A 93 -5.85 14.77 2.95
N TYR A 94 -6.18 14.07 4.02
CA TYR A 94 -6.75 12.74 3.93
C TYR A 94 -7.75 12.44 5.03
N THR A 95 -8.65 11.52 4.71
CA THR A 95 -9.65 10.93 5.62
C THR A 95 -9.64 9.43 5.42
N CYS A 96 -9.69 8.65 6.50
CA CYS A 96 -9.74 7.19 6.46
C CYS A 96 -10.99 6.68 7.19
N GLY A 97 -11.65 5.67 6.62
CA GLY A 97 -12.82 5.02 7.24
C GLY A 97 -14.08 5.89 7.25
N THR A 98 -15.07 5.49 8.05
CA THR A 98 -16.32 6.23 8.29
C THR A 98 -16.05 7.32 9.34
N PRO A 99 -16.34 8.61 9.07
CA PRO A 99 -15.38 9.70 9.28
C PRO A 99 -15.40 10.33 10.68
N THR A 100 -14.33 11.05 11.04
CA THR A 100 -14.46 12.29 11.86
C THR A 100 -13.27 13.26 11.77
N THR A 101 -12.07 12.86 11.34
CA THR A 101 -10.92 13.76 11.29
C THR A 101 -10.33 13.88 9.88
N THR A 102 -10.30 15.10 9.36
CA THR A 102 -9.49 15.45 8.18
C THR A 102 -8.11 15.80 8.69
N ASN A 103 -7.12 15.01 8.32
CA ASN A 103 -5.72 15.33 8.60
C ASN A 103 -5.18 16.17 7.44
N VAL A 104 -4.45 17.24 7.75
CA VAL A 104 -3.80 18.09 6.76
C VAL A 104 -2.31 18.07 7.04
N ILE A 105 -1.54 17.70 6.02
CA ILE A 105 -0.08 17.58 6.07
C ILE A 105 0.51 18.55 5.03
N GLY A 106 1.63 19.18 5.38
CA GLY A 106 2.40 20.01 4.45
C GLY A 106 3.18 19.17 3.44
N PRO A 107 3.61 19.74 2.29
CA PRO A 107 4.26 18.99 1.21
C PRO A 107 5.59 18.31 1.61
N THR A 108 6.26 18.82 2.65
CA THR A 108 7.56 18.29 3.13
C THR A 108 7.44 17.42 4.37
N ALA A 109 6.24 17.26 4.93
CA ALA A 109 6.06 16.45 6.12
C ALA A 109 5.93 14.96 5.75
N SER A 110 6.41 14.09 6.63
CA SER A 110 6.35 12.64 6.43
C SER A 110 4.89 12.20 6.28
N ILE A 111 4.59 11.53 5.18
CA ILE A 111 3.27 11.00 4.89
C ILE A 111 3.13 9.65 5.61
N SER A 112 2.01 9.46 6.30
CA SER A 112 1.68 8.17 6.91
C SER A 112 0.17 8.04 6.96
N ILE A 113 -0.40 7.45 5.91
CA ILE A 113 -1.84 7.29 5.75
C ILE A 113 -2.17 5.81 5.92
N PRO A 114 -2.68 5.40 7.09
CA PRO A 114 -3.09 4.02 7.32
C PRO A 114 -4.43 3.75 6.64
N VAL A 115 -4.50 2.66 5.86
CA VAL A 115 -5.70 2.16 5.19
C VAL A 115 -5.91 0.71 5.61
N LYS A 116 -6.78 0.48 6.59
CA LYS A 116 -7.05 -0.87 7.09
C LYS A 116 -7.71 -1.75 6.04
N SER A 117 -7.56 -3.06 6.19
CA SER A 117 -8.23 -4.04 5.33
C SER A 117 -9.74 -3.76 5.25
N GLY A 118 -10.26 -3.61 4.04
CA GLY A 118 -11.67 -3.31 3.76
C GLY A 118 -12.07 -1.83 3.85
N GLU A 119 -11.21 -0.96 4.39
CA GLU A 119 -11.50 0.48 4.51
C GLU A 119 -11.17 1.26 3.23
N THR A 120 -11.70 2.47 3.18
CA THR A 120 -11.44 3.44 2.10
C THR A 120 -10.82 4.69 2.71
N ALA A 121 -9.79 5.21 2.05
CA ALA A 121 -9.19 6.51 2.32
C ALA A 121 -9.49 7.46 1.16
N THR A 122 -9.80 8.72 1.47
CA THR A 122 -9.88 9.80 0.49
C THR A 122 -8.67 10.70 0.70
N ILE A 123 -7.87 10.90 -0.34
CA ILE A 123 -6.68 11.74 -0.35
C ILE A 123 -6.95 12.90 -1.31
N VAL A 124 -6.67 14.12 -0.86
CA VAL A 124 -6.84 15.34 -1.65
C VAL A 124 -5.54 16.10 -1.65
N LEU A 125 -4.97 16.31 -2.83
CA LEU A 125 -3.78 17.14 -3.04
C LEU A 125 -4.21 18.50 -3.56
N SER A 126 -3.71 19.56 -2.92
CA SER A 126 -3.87 20.93 -3.38
C SER A 126 -2.58 21.36 -4.08
N ILE A 127 -2.67 21.69 -5.35
CA ILE A 127 -1.55 22.03 -6.23
C ILE A 127 -1.74 23.47 -6.73
N ALA A 128 -0.68 24.27 -6.73
CA ALA A 128 -0.67 25.61 -7.30
C ALA A 128 -0.88 25.55 -8.84
N GLY A 129 -1.54 26.56 -9.38
CA GLY A 129 -1.97 26.58 -10.79
C GLY A 129 -0.87 26.99 -11.78
N ASP A 130 0.29 27.43 -11.30
CA ASP A 130 1.40 27.94 -12.10
C ASP A 130 2.29 26.84 -12.72
N THR A 131 2.31 25.66 -12.11
CA THR A 131 3.25 24.59 -12.46
C THR A 131 2.68 23.63 -13.51
N PHE A 132 1.36 23.43 -13.52
CA PHE A 132 0.68 22.53 -14.44
C PHE A 132 -0.38 23.25 -15.25
N THR A 133 -0.57 22.83 -16.51
CA THR A 133 -1.51 23.48 -17.42
C THR A 133 -2.85 22.77 -17.55
N SER A 134 -3.90 23.52 -17.85
CA SER A 134 -5.21 22.96 -18.20
C SER A 134 -5.08 22.01 -19.40
N GLY A 135 -5.76 20.86 -19.34
CA GLY A 135 -5.68 19.79 -20.34
C GLY A 135 -4.44 18.89 -20.23
N GLN A 136 -3.51 19.17 -19.32
CA GLN A 136 -2.36 18.29 -19.08
C GLN A 136 -2.78 17.04 -18.30
N THR A 137 -2.30 15.87 -18.73
CA THR A 137 -2.41 14.63 -17.95
C THR A 137 -1.19 14.50 -17.03
N ILE A 138 -1.44 14.34 -15.73
CA ILE A 138 -0.43 14.05 -14.72
C ILE A 138 -0.61 12.63 -14.20
N GLU A 139 0.49 11.98 -13.83
CA GLU A 139 0.49 10.70 -13.13
C GLU A 139 0.63 10.94 -11.63
N ILE A 140 -0.33 10.48 -10.86
CA ILE A 140 -0.24 10.39 -9.41
C ILE A 140 0.05 8.95 -9.04
N LYS A 141 1.11 8.71 -8.28
CA LYS A 141 1.49 7.38 -7.84
C LYS A 141 1.58 7.35 -6.33
N LEU A 142 0.85 6.42 -5.72
CA LEU A 142 0.91 6.16 -4.28
C LEU A 142 1.96 5.08 -4.03
N HIS A 143 2.86 5.31 -3.08
CA HIS A 143 3.82 4.31 -2.61
C HIS A 143 3.43 3.89 -1.19
N THR A 144 3.59 2.60 -0.90
CA THR A 144 3.30 2.03 0.41
C THR A 144 4.56 1.60 1.13
N ALA A 145 4.50 1.56 2.45
CA ALA A 145 5.62 1.10 3.29
C ALA A 145 6.06 -0.35 3.00
N ALA A 146 5.22 -1.14 2.33
CA ALA A 146 5.56 -2.49 1.84
C ALA A 146 6.34 -2.48 0.51
N GLY A 147 6.55 -1.31 -0.10
CA GLY A 147 7.28 -1.12 -1.36
C GLY A 147 6.42 -1.29 -2.62
N TYR A 148 5.08 -1.27 -2.50
CA TYR A 148 4.19 -1.34 -3.66
C TYR A 148 3.85 0.06 -4.17
N GLU A 149 3.64 0.17 -5.48
CA GLU A 149 3.29 1.41 -6.15
C GLU A 149 1.95 1.28 -6.89
N TYR A 150 1.10 2.30 -6.76
CA TYR A 150 -0.22 2.34 -7.36
C TYR A 150 -0.36 3.63 -8.20
N PRO A 151 0.02 3.61 -9.49
CA PRO A 151 -0.06 4.76 -10.37
C PRO A 151 -1.47 4.97 -10.94
N ARG A 152 -1.85 6.24 -11.12
CA ARG A 152 -3.08 6.65 -11.77
C ARG A 152 -2.88 7.96 -12.53
N GLN A 153 -3.28 7.97 -13.80
CA GLN A 153 -3.27 9.18 -14.62
C GLN A 153 -4.57 9.98 -14.44
N ILE A 154 -4.43 11.30 -14.37
CA ILE A 154 -5.52 12.25 -14.16
C ILE A 154 -5.29 13.44 -15.10
N THR A 155 -6.31 13.82 -15.86
CA THR A 155 -6.27 15.02 -16.70
C THR A 155 -6.78 16.21 -15.92
N LEU A 156 -6.00 17.30 -15.92
CA LEU A 156 -6.38 18.57 -15.32
C LEU A 156 -7.40 19.26 -16.24
N PRO A 157 -8.53 19.75 -15.70
CA PRO A 157 -9.59 20.36 -16.49
C PRO A 157 -9.19 21.71 -17.12
#